data_AF-A0A073B8E6-F1
#
_entry.id   AF-A0A073B8E6-F1
#
_cell.length_a   1.000
_cell.length_b   1.000
_cell.length_c   1.000
_cell.angle_alpha   90.00
_cell.angle_beta   90.00
_cell.angle_gamma   90.00
#
_symmetry.space_group_name_H-M   'P 1'
#
loop_
_entity.id
_entity.type
_entity.pdbx_description
1 polymer ?
#
loop_
_entity_poly.entity_id
_entity_poly.type
_entity_poly.pdbx_seq_one_letter_code
_entity_poly.pdbx_strand_id
1 'polypeptide(L)'
;MLCGTAGFGYRHIKARHMRDWQNLAGLVGSDWRSFTDFAIEQILKAPEPGFPSYNKKNDTWTYRAPVQIRDSNGNVVDTYRPVVSIANGDQKIITAFPAR
;
A
#
# COMPACT_ATOMS: atom_id res chain seq x y z
N MET A 1 -5.26 -0.20 -10.62
CA MET A 1 -5.69 0.96 -9.80
C MET A 1 -6.32 2.02 -10.71
N LEU A 2 -7.38 2.71 -10.26
CA LEU A 2 -7.98 3.83 -11.00
C LEU A 2 -7.12 5.11 -10.88
N CYS A 3 -7.15 5.98 -11.91
CA CYS A 3 -6.47 7.28 -11.89
C CYS A 3 -6.90 8.15 -10.68
N GLY A 4 -8.19 8.16 -10.37
CA GLY A 4 -8.73 8.79 -9.16
C GLY A 4 -8.78 10.32 -9.16
N THR A 5 -8.93 10.89 -7.97
CA THR A 5 -9.01 12.34 -7.69
C THR A 5 -8.09 12.69 -6.52
N ALA A 6 -8.18 13.91 -5.98
CA ALA A 6 -7.50 14.27 -4.74
C ALA A 6 -7.97 13.45 -3.51
N GLY A 7 -9.13 12.78 -3.60
CA GLY A 7 -9.73 12.02 -2.50
C GLY A 7 -9.60 10.49 -2.62
N PHE A 8 -9.23 9.95 -3.78
CA PHE A 8 -9.02 8.51 -3.94
C PHE A 8 -8.08 8.14 -5.08
N GLY A 9 -7.62 6.89 -5.09
CA GLY A 9 -6.87 6.30 -6.19
C GLY A 9 -5.47 6.89 -6.40
N TYR A 10 -4.93 6.71 -7.60
CA TYR A 10 -3.54 7.07 -7.92
C TYR A 10 -3.21 8.53 -7.62
N ARG A 11 -4.09 9.47 -7.98
CA ARG A 11 -3.85 10.90 -7.75
C ARG A 11 -3.77 11.25 -6.25
N HIS A 12 -4.59 10.63 -5.41
CA HIS A 12 -4.53 10.80 -3.96
C HIS A 12 -3.22 10.23 -3.38
N ILE A 13 -2.89 8.99 -3.73
CA ILE A 13 -1.66 8.32 -3.27
C ILE A 13 -0.43 9.10 -3.72
N LYS A 14 -0.39 9.55 -4.98
CA LYS A 14 0.70 10.39 -5.49
C LYS A 14 0.83 11.68 -4.68
N ALA A 15 -0.28 12.38 -4.44
CA ALA A 15 -0.26 13.67 -3.76
C ALA A 15 0.13 13.57 -2.28
N ARG A 16 -0.20 12.46 -1.61
CA ARG A 16 -0.03 12.32 -0.15
C ARG A 16 1.12 11.42 0.27
N HIS A 17 1.47 10.43 -0.54
CA HIS A 17 2.33 9.30 -0.12
C HIS A 17 3.44 8.95 -1.13
N MET A 18 3.55 9.66 -2.26
CA MET A 18 4.61 9.40 -3.24
C MET A 18 6.00 9.39 -2.61
N ARG A 19 6.29 10.37 -1.74
CA ARG A 19 7.62 10.47 -1.11
C ARG A 19 7.88 9.30 -0.16
N ASP A 20 6.88 8.89 0.61
CA ASP A 20 6.98 7.74 1.51
C ASP A 20 7.27 6.46 0.73
N TRP A 21 6.54 6.24 -0.37
CA TRP A 21 6.76 5.12 -1.27
C TRP A 21 8.11 5.19 -1.98
N GLN A 22 8.54 6.37 -2.42
CA GLN A 22 9.84 6.55 -3.10
C GLN A 22 11.01 6.24 -2.16
N ASN A 23 10.90 6.59 -0.88
CA ASN A 23 11.92 6.25 0.12
C ASN A 23 12.09 4.74 0.25
N LEU A 24 10.99 3.96 0.22
CA LEU A 24 11.05 2.50 0.26
C LEU A 24 11.53 1.89 -1.04
N ALA A 25 11.01 2.37 -2.17
CA ALA A 25 11.39 1.89 -3.49
C ALA A 25 12.89 2.09 -3.74
N GLY A 26 13.46 3.20 -3.24
CA GLY A 26 14.89 3.48 -3.32
C GLY A 26 15.78 2.42 -2.63
N LEU A 27 15.29 1.75 -1.58
CA LEU A 27 16.03 0.70 -0.89
C LEU A 27 16.24 -0.56 -1.76
N VAL A 28 15.37 -0.76 -2.75
CA VAL A 28 15.40 -1.92 -3.65
C VAL A 28 15.70 -1.52 -5.10
N GLY A 29 16.14 -0.28 -5.34
CA GLY A 29 16.44 0.22 -6.69
C GLY A 29 15.22 0.30 -7.62
N SER A 30 14.02 0.45 -7.07
CA SER A 30 12.77 0.55 -7.84
C SER A 30 12.24 2.00 -7.85
N ASP A 31 11.29 2.28 -8.76
CA ASP A 31 10.53 3.53 -8.73
C ASP A 31 9.32 3.40 -7.79
N TRP A 32 8.89 4.54 -7.22
CA TRP A 32 7.78 4.54 -6.27
C TRP A 32 6.51 3.88 -6.83
N ARG A 33 6.23 4.04 -8.13
CA ARG A 33 4.95 3.61 -8.70
C ARG A 33 4.91 2.11 -8.85
N SER A 34 5.93 1.51 -9.47
CA SER A 34 6.03 0.06 -9.61
C SER A 34 6.03 -0.63 -8.25
N PHE A 35 6.79 -0.09 -7.28
CA PHE A 35 6.83 -0.65 -5.93
C PHE A 35 5.48 -0.52 -5.20
N THR A 36 4.79 0.61 -5.33
CA THR A 36 3.45 0.79 -4.72
C THR A 36 2.42 -0.16 -5.32
N ASP A 37 2.37 -0.27 -6.65
CA ASP A 37 1.42 -1.16 -7.33
C ASP A 37 1.69 -2.63 -6.96
N PHE A 38 2.96 -3.04 -6.91
CA PHE A 38 3.37 -4.37 -6.43
C PHE A 38 2.90 -4.61 -4.98
N ALA A 39 3.20 -3.69 -4.06
CA ALA A 39 2.86 -3.85 -2.65
C ALA A 39 1.34 -3.96 -2.45
N ILE A 40 0.55 -3.11 -3.12
CA ILE A 40 -0.91 -3.18 -3.07
C ILE A 40 -1.40 -4.52 -3.60
N GLU A 41 -0.88 -4.99 -4.75
CA GLU A 41 -1.28 -6.27 -5.32
C GLU A 41 -1.00 -7.44 -4.35
N GLN A 42 0.18 -7.47 -3.73
CA GLN A 42 0.52 -8.53 -2.77
C GLN A 42 -0.37 -8.49 -1.52
N ILE A 43 -0.63 -7.30 -0.97
CA ILE A 43 -1.48 -7.11 0.20
C ILE A 43 -2.92 -7.57 -0.07
N LEU A 44 -3.45 -7.30 -1.26
CA LEU A 44 -4.80 -7.71 -1.63
C LEU A 44 -4.90 -9.21 -1.93
N LYS A 45 -3.82 -9.83 -2.44
CA LYS A 45 -3.75 -11.29 -2.67
C LYS A 45 -3.62 -12.10 -1.38
N ALA A 46 -2.82 -11.61 -0.44
CA ALA A 46 -2.50 -12.34 0.79
C ALA A 46 -2.40 -11.36 1.98
N PRO A 47 -3.54 -10.84 2.48
CA PRO A 47 -3.55 -10.01 3.67
C PRO A 47 -3.10 -10.80 4.92
N GLU A 48 -2.52 -10.10 5.89
CA GLU A 48 -2.13 -10.72 7.17
C GLU A 48 -3.35 -11.11 8.02
N PRO A 49 -3.22 -12.08 8.96
CA PRO A 49 -4.32 -12.51 9.79
C PRO A 49 -5.03 -11.35 10.51
N GLY A 50 -6.36 -11.38 10.50
CA GLY A 50 -7.19 -10.29 11.03
C GLY A 50 -7.51 -9.19 10.01
N PHE A 51 -7.02 -9.31 8.76
CA PHE A 51 -7.38 -8.44 7.64
C PHE A 51 -8.01 -9.24 6.47
N PRO A 52 -8.90 -8.61 5.67
CA PRO A 52 -9.34 -7.22 5.81
C PRO A 52 -10.22 -6.98 7.03
N SER A 53 -10.10 -5.79 7.63
CA SER A 53 -10.91 -5.36 8.76
C SER A 53 -11.77 -4.16 8.38
N TYR A 54 -13.04 -4.18 8.81
CA TYR A 54 -13.98 -3.12 8.49
C TYR A 54 -13.85 -1.95 9.46
N ASN A 55 -13.59 -0.76 8.92
CA ASN A 55 -13.57 0.50 9.65
C ASN A 55 -14.91 1.22 9.48
N LYS A 56 -15.79 1.06 10.48
CA LYS A 56 -17.13 1.68 10.51
C LYS A 56 -17.10 3.22 10.46
N LYS A 57 -16.05 3.86 10.98
CA LYS A 57 -15.95 5.32 11.04
C LYS A 57 -15.82 5.95 9.65
N ASN A 58 -15.14 5.24 8.75
CA ASN A 58 -14.81 5.75 7.41
C ASN A 58 -15.54 4.98 6.30
N ASP A 59 -16.34 3.96 6.63
CA ASP A 59 -16.99 3.04 5.67
C ASP A 59 -15.98 2.41 4.68
N THR A 60 -14.86 1.92 5.24
CA THR A 60 -13.76 1.33 4.45
C THR A 60 -13.32 -0.02 4.99
N TRP A 61 -12.89 -0.90 4.11
CA TRP A 61 -12.08 -2.07 4.43
C TRP A 61 -10.61 -1.71 4.46
N THR A 62 -9.92 -2.11 5.52
CA THR A 62 -8.47 -1.97 5.66
C THR A 62 -7.84 -3.30 5.30
N TYR A 63 -6.82 -3.30 4.45
CA TYR A 63 -5.97 -4.44 4.14
C TYR A 63 -4.53 -4.08 4.54
N ARG A 64 -3.79 -5.06 5.06
CA ARG A 64 -2.39 -4.94 5.40
C ARG A 64 -1.71 -6.28 5.20
N ALA A 65 -0.42 -6.25 4.89
CA ALA A 65 0.45 -7.41 4.92
C ALA A 65 1.90 -6.95 5.13
N PRO A 66 2.77 -7.79 5.71
CA PRO A 66 4.19 -7.49 5.77
C PRO A 66 4.81 -7.52 4.36
N VAL A 67 5.49 -6.44 3.99
CA VAL A 67 6.34 -6.32 2.80
C VAL A 67 7.79 -6.28 3.27
N GLN A 68 8.54 -7.33 2.94
CA GLN A 68 9.94 -7.45 3.29
C GLN A 68 10.83 -6.77 2.24
N ILE A 69 11.73 -5.92 2.72
CA ILE A 69 12.83 -5.38 1.92
C ILE A 69 14.01 -6.32 2.07
N ARG A 70 14.57 -6.75 0.94
CA ARG A 70 15.69 -7.69 0.90
C ARG A 70 16.90 -7.08 0.22
N ASP A 71 18.09 -7.41 0.72
CA ASP A 71 19.35 -7.06 0.08
C ASP A 71 19.62 -7.95 -1.16
N SER A 72 20.73 -7.69 -1.86
CA SER A 72 21.16 -8.47 -3.03
C SER A 72 21.46 -9.95 -2.72
N ASN A 73 21.70 -10.28 -1.45
CA ASN A 73 21.95 -11.65 -0.99
C ASN A 73 20.66 -12.36 -0.56
N GLY A 74 19.51 -11.65 -0.63
CA GLY A 74 18.20 -12.15 -0.23
C GLY A 74 17.89 -12.03 1.26
N ASN A 75 18.77 -11.44 2.08
CA ASN A 75 18.53 -11.23 3.51
C ASN A 75 17.47 -10.15 3.71
N VAL A 76 16.58 -10.35 4.67
CA VAL A 76 15.60 -9.32 5.06
C VAL A 76 16.31 -8.23 5.85
N VAL A 77 16.27 -6.99 5.34
CA VAL A 77 16.91 -5.82 5.97
C VAL A 77 15.90 -4.88 6.62
N ASP A 78 14.64 -4.90 6.18
CA ASP A 78 13.54 -4.19 6.84
C ASP A 78 12.21 -4.89 6.53
N THR A 79 11.18 -4.64 7.32
CA THR A 79 9.81 -5.10 7.07
C THR A 79 8.83 -3.98 7.34
N TYR A 80 8.08 -3.60 6.32
CA TYR A 80 6.99 -2.64 6.41
C TYR A 80 5.67 -3.38 6.44
N ARG A 81 4.63 -2.76 7.00
CA ARG A 81 3.24 -3.25 6.93
C ARG A 81 2.36 -2.19 6.29
N PRO A 82 2.45 -1.97 4.97
CA PRO A 82 1.65 -0.95 4.32
C PRO A 82 0.15 -1.17 4.52
N VAL A 83 -0.58 -0.07 4.48
CA VAL A 83 -2.04 -0.06 4.60
C VAL A 83 -2.64 0.22 3.24
N VAL A 84 -3.67 -0.54 2.87
CA VAL A 84 -4.54 -0.26 1.73
C VAL A 84 -5.96 -0.10 2.25
N SER A 85 -6.56 1.06 2.02
CA SER A 85 -7.94 1.35 2.41
C SER A 85 -8.83 1.36 1.17
N ILE A 86 -9.87 0.53 1.19
CA ILE A 86 -10.83 0.35 0.10
C ILE A 86 -12.23 0.74 0.57
N ALA A 87 -12.93 1.55 -0.21
CA ALA A 87 -14.31 1.92 0.08
C ALA A 87 -15.23 0.69 0.07
N ASN A 88 -16.13 0.60 1.05
CA ASN A 88 -17.08 -0.50 1.13
C ASN A 88 -18.09 -0.51 -0.02
N GLY A 89 -18.60 0.66 -0.41
CA GLY A 89 -19.64 0.78 -1.44
C GLY A 89 -19.16 0.44 -2.86
N ASP A 90 -18.21 1.20 -3.39
CA ASP A 90 -17.78 1.11 -4.79
C ASP A 90 -16.41 0.42 -4.99
N GLN A 91 -15.85 -0.15 -3.91
CA GLN A 91 -14.61 -0.93 -3.91
C GLN A 91 -13.40 -0.20 -4.49
N LYS A 92 -13.43 1.14 -4.50
CA LYS A 92 -12.28 1.95 -4.93
C LYS A 92 -11.23 1.99 -3.83
N ILE A 93 -9.96 1.88 -4.22
CA ILE A 93 -8.84 2.20 -3.34
C ILE A 93 -8.92 3.70 -3.03
N ILE A 94 -9.16 4.02 -1.76
CA ILE A 94 -9.15 5.39 -1.24
C ILE A 94 -7.71 5.85 -1.06
N THR A 95 -6.90 5.06 -0.34
CA THR A 95 -5.49 5.37 -0.14
C THR A 95 -4.67 4.10 0.04
N ALA A 96 -3.36 4.22 -0.19
CA ALA A 96 -2.38 3.22 0.16
C ALA A 96 -1.08 3.92 0.59
N PHE A 97 -0.53 3.54 1.72
CA PHE A 97 0.65 4.18 2.28
C PHE A 97 1.52 3.19 3.06
N PRO A 98 2.85 3.41 3.09
CA PRO A 98 3.73 2.65 3.96
C PRO A 98 3.42 2.90 5.43
N ALA A 99 3.48 1.85 6.24
CA ALA A 99 3.45 1.94 7.69
C ALA A 99 4.45 0.94 8.27
N ARG A 100 4.94 1.20 9.48
CA ARG A 100 5.74 0.26 10.26
C ARG A 100 4.82 -0.62 11.11
#